data_AF-A6RBZ8-F1
#
_entry.id   AF-A6RBZ8-F1
#
_cell.length_a   1.000
_cell.length_b   1.000
_cell.length_c   1.000
_cell.angle_alpha   90.00
_cell.angle_beta   90.00
_cell.angle_gamma   90.00
#
_symmetry.space_group_name_H-M   'P 1'
#
loop_
_entity.id
_entity.type
_entity.pdbx_description
1 polymer ?
#
loop_
_entity_poly.entity_id
_entity_poly.type
_entity_poly.pdbx_seq_one_letter_code
_entity_poly.pdbx_strand_id
1 'polypeptide(L)'
;MDTKSSKYLMSWLEKRSEDIARIQLPIGNPLQGVDIQDVSAVTRAIDNYSWSLFQHVPFAAWVRKALGEEVDLIDSFLLHHDIIAVRLYYRLQRCSDKEEIKSHLLEAASDIGGFTHSVISSGIRCRDGNCVDTSFIINPLARLFDRPVIGSLRDIIGILDVRYQRTYHQQRDINTAVEFRTDISFFHALTASTVSLADLADSTARKDLRSFQDYILFEKKSSLQQFNLSWNDRCEEVMECLQVRPELHTMLVEFALVSCLKSPLQLVANIP
;
A
#
# COMPACT_ATOMS: atom_id res chain seq x y z
N MET A 1 -4.69 0.83 -23.15
CA MET A 1 -4.73 -0.64 -22.97
C MET A 1 -5.03 -1.32 -24.31
N ASP A 2 -4.44 -2.48 -24.60
CA ASP A 2 -4.82 -3.27 -25.80
C ASP A 2 -6.20 -3.94 -25.61
N THR A 3 -6.87 -4.32 -26.70
CA THR A 3 -8.26 -4.82 -26.66
C THR A 3 -8.39 -6.13 -25.88
N LYS A 4 -7.34 -6.96 -25.86
CA LYS A 4 -7.33 -8.28 -25.20
C LYS A 4 -7.15 -8.13 -23.68
N SER A 5 -6.24 -7.27 -23.25
CA SER A 5 -6.03 -6.94 -21.83
C SER A 5 -7.23 -6.18 -21.27
N SER A 6 -7.85 -5.30 -22.07
CA SER A 6 -9.13 -4.68 -21.73
C SER A 6 -10.24 -5.70 -21.48
N LYS A 7 -10.43 -6.64 -22.41
CA LYS A 7 -11.43 -7.70 -22.24
C LYS A 7 -11.18 -8.57 -21.00
N TYR A 8 -9.92 -8.89 -20.71
CA TYR A 8 -9.58 -9.66 -19.51
C TYR A 8 -9.85 -8.86 -18.22
N LEU A 9 -9.38 -7.62 -18.14
CA LEU A 9 -9.58 -6.77 -16.97
C LEU A 9 -11.06 -6.65 -16.64
N MET A 10 -11.87 -6.29 -17.64
CA MET A 10 -13.30 -6.13 -17.47
C MET A 10 -13.95 -7.44 -17.03
N SER A 11 -13.60 -8.59 -17.62
CA SER A 11 -14.14 -9.88 -17.17
C SER A 11 -13.71 -10.25 -15.73
N TRP A 12 -12.49 -9.90 -15.33
CA TRP A 12 -11.99 -10.12 -13.97
C TRP A 12 -12.71 -9.22 -12.95
N LEU A 13 -13.03 -7.98 -13.33
CA LEU A 13 -13.78 -7.01 -12.54
C LEU A 13 -15.26 -7.35 -12.43
N GLU A 14 -15.91 -7.71 -13.54
CA GLU A 14 -17.32 -8.11 -13.58
C GLU A 14 -17.60 -9.25 -12.60
N LYS A 15 -16.74 -10.28 -12.59
CA LYS A 15 -16.86 -11.42 -11.66
C LYS A 15 -16.79 -11.00 -10.18
N ARG A 16 -16.08 -9.91 -9.87
CA ARG A 16 -15.92 -9.40 -8.51
C ARG A 16 -16.89 -8.27 -8.19
N SER A 17 -17.63 -7.78 -9.17
CA SER A 17 -18.59 -6.69 -9.00
C SER A 17 -19.71 -7.10 -8.05
N GLU A 18 -20.25 -8.30 -8.23
CA GLU A 18 -21.28 -8.84 -7.33
C GLU A 18 -20.76 -9.03 -5.91
N ASP A 19 -19.52 -9.51 -5.76
CA ASP A 19 -18.90 -9.68 -4.45
C ASP A 19 -18.71 -8.34 -3.74
N ILE A 20 -18.19 -7.33 -4.45
CA ILE A 20 -18.02 -5.96 -3.93
C ILE A 20 -19.37 -5.37 -3.51
N ALA A 21 -20.41 -5.51 -4.34
CA ALA A 21 -21.73 -4.96 -4.07
C ALA A 21 -22.42 -5.61 -2.85
N ARG A 22 -22.03 -6.84 -2.48
CA ARG A 22 -22.55 -7.54 -1.30
C ARG A 22 -21.83 -7.16 -0.02
N ILE A 23 -20.66 -6.52 -0.09
CA ILE A 23 -19.90 -6.11 1.09
C ILE A 23 -20.67 -4.97 1.77
N GLN A 24 -21.06 -5.21 3.02
CA GLN A 24 -21.61 -4.19 3.89
C GLN A 24 -20.51 -3.75 4.88
N LEU A 25 -20.23 -2.45 4.90
CA LEU A 25 -19.34 -1.90 5.92
C LEU A 25 -20.01 -1.98 7.29
N PRO A 26 -19.26 -2.26 8.36
CA PRO A 26 -19.82 -2.27 9.71
C PRO A 26 -20.49 -0.94 10.02
N ILE A 27 -21.77 -1.01 10.42
CA ILE A 27 -22.56 0.16 10.81
C ILE A 27 -22.37 0.36 12.31
N GLY A 28 -21.71 1.46 12.69
CA GLY A 28 -21.46 1.74 14.10
C GLY A 28 -21.17 3.20 14.40
N ASN A 29 -21.21 3.52 15.70
CA ASN A 29 -20.62 4.75 16.20
C ASN A 29 -19.42 4.38 17.07
N PRO A 30 -18.18 4.52 16.55
CA PRO A 30 -16.99 4.14 17.32
C PRO A 30 -16.84 4.96 18.59
N LEU A 31 -17.46 6.14 18.66
CA LEU A 31 -17.41 7.00 19.84
C LEU A 31 -18.52 6.66 20.85
N GLN A 32 -19.46 5.77 20.57
CA GLN A 32 -20.55 5.45 21.50
C GLN A 32 -19.99 4.89 22.81
N GLY A 33 -20.36 5.52 23.94
CA GLY A 33 -19.85 5.14 25.27
C GLY A 33 -18.39 5.52 25.55
N VAL A 34 -17.67 6.12 24.59
CA VAL A 34 -16.31 6.62 24.79
C VAL A 34 -16.36 8.01 25.42
N ASP A 35 -15.66 8.16 26.56
CA ASP A 35 -15.44 9.46 27.18
C ASP A 35 -14.54 10.32 26.29
N ILE A 36 -15.01 11.53 25.97
CA ILE A 36 -14.30 12.48 25.13
C ILE A 36 -13.08 13.08 25.82
N GLN A 37 -13.02 13.04 27.15
CA GLN A 37 -11.85 13.48 27.92
C GLN A 37 -10.73 12.43 27.91
N ASP A 38 -11.05 11.15 27.68
CA ASP A 38 -10.07 10.10 27.47
C ASP A 38 -9.59 10.11 26.01
N VAL A 39 -8.62 10.98 25.74
CA VAL A 39 -7.97 11.15 24.45
C VAL A 39 -7.48 9.83 23.88
N SER A 40 -6.90 8.95 24.72
CA SER A 40 -6.37 7.67 24.28
C SER A 40 -7.49 6.73 23.82
N ALA A 41 -8.61 6.68 24.55
CA ALA A 41 -9.76 5.88 24.18
C ALA A 41 -10.42 6.40 22.89
N VAL A 42 -10.56 7.72 22.73
CA VAL A 42 -11.10 8.34 21.50
C VAL A 42 -10.25 7.95 20.29
N THR A 43 -8.94 8.17 20.36
CA THR A 43 -8.05 7.90 19.24
C THR A 43 -8.02 6.41 18.90
N ARG A 44 -7.95 5.53 19.90
CA ARG A 44 -7.99 4.07 19.69
C ARG A 44 -9.32 3.60 19.08
N ALA A 45 -10.44 4.19 19.49
CA ALA A 45 -11.75 3.83 18.97
C ALA A 45 -11.90 4.23 17.49
N ILE A 46 -11.45 5.43 17.13
CA ILE A 46 -11.41 5.87 15.72
C ILE A 46 -10.46 4.97 14.93
N ASP A 47 -9.26 4.68 15.45
CA ASP A 47 -8.28 3.86 14.76
C ASP A 47 -8.76 2.43 14.47
N ASN A 48 -9.29 1.76 15.49
CA ASN A 48 -9.88 0.42 15.33
C ASN A 48 -10.98 0.41 14.26
N TYR A 49 -11.81 1.45 14.24
CA TYR A 49 -12.92 1.54 13.31
C TYR A 49 -12.46 1.86 11.88
N SER A 50 -11.59 2.85 11.70
CA SER A 50 -11.00 3.20 10.40
C SER A 50 -10.27 2.02 9.78
N TRP A 51 -9.45 1.32 10.58
CA TRP A 51 -8.76 0.10 10.17
C TRP A 51 -9.75 -1.01 9.80
N SER A 52 -10.76 -1.25 10.63
CA SER A 52 -11.79 -2.25 10.34
C SER A 52 -12.53 -1.94 9.05
N LEU A 53 -12.92 -0.69 8.78
CA LEU A 53 -13.57 -0.30 7.54
C LEU A 53 -12.68 -0.56 6.33
N PHE A 54 -11.40 -0.17 6.44
CA PHE A 54 -10.44 -0.33 5.35
C PHE A 54 -10.21 -1.81 4.99
N GLN A 55 -10.15 -2.70 5.99
CA GLN A 55 -10.01 -4.14 5.77
C GLN A 55 -11.18 -4.76 4.98
N HIS A 56 -12.35 -4.11 4.94
CA HIS A 56 -13.49 -4.58 4.15
C HIS A 56 -13.43 -4.12 2.69
N VAL A 57 -12.54 -3.19 2.32
CA VAL A 57 -12.42 -2.71 0.94
C VAL A 57 -11.42 -3.60 0.18
N PRO A 58 -11.89 -4.47 -0.74
CA PRO A 58 -10.98 -5.37 -1.45
C PRO A 58 -10.17 -4.61 -2.50
N PHE A 59 -9.01 -5.16 -2.87
CA PHE A 59 -8.14 -4.60 -3.92
C PHE A 59 -8.90 -4.27 -5.21
N ALA A 60 -9.83 -5.15 -5.61
CA ALA A 60 -10.63 -4.96 -6.81
C ALA A 60 -11.49 -3.68 -6.79
N ALA A 61 -11.98 -3.24 -5.62
CA ALA A 61 -12.73 -1.98 -5.50
C ALA A 61 -11.82 -0.78 -5.82
N TRP A 62 -10.58 -0.79 -5.32
CA TRP A 62 -9.59 0.25 -5.61
C TRP A 62 -9.22 0.29 -7.09
N VAL A 63 -9.07 -0.88 -7.73
CA VAL A 63 -8.83 -0.97 -9.18
C VAL A 63 -9.97 -0.34 -9.97
N ARG A 64 -11.23 -0.64 -9.64
CA ARG A 64 -12.41 -0.04 -10.32
C ARG A 64 -12.43 1.48 -10.18
N LYS A 65 -12.22 1.99 -8.96
CA LYS A 65 -12.17 3.43 -8.71
C LYS A 65 -11.02 4.10 -9.49
N ALA A 66 -9.86 3.42 -9.60
CA ALA A 66 -8.72 3.89 -10.40
C ALA A 66 -8.99 3.89 -11.92
N LEU A 67 -9.92 3.07 -12.41
CA LEU A 67 -10.41 3.10 -13.79
C LEU A 67 -11.50 4.17 -14.02
N GLY A 68 -11.85 4.93 -12.99
CA GLY A 68 -12.87 5.98 -13.05
C GLY A 68 -14.30 5.47 -12.87
N GLU A 69 -14.49 4.22 -12.43
CA GLU A 69 -15.82 3.71 -12.09
C GLU A 69 -16.32 4.27 -10.76
N GLU A 70 -17.63 4.47 -10.66
CA GLU A 70 -18.30 4.69 -9.38
C GLU A 70 -18.34 3.38 -8.58
N VAL A 71 -17.97 3.46 -7.31
CA VAL A 71 -17.82 2.29 -6.43
C VAL A 71 -18.42 2.64 -5.07
N ASP A 72 -19.69 2.31 -4.89
CA ASP A 72 -20.47 2.61 -3.68
C ASP A 72 -19.77 2.19 -2.38
N LEU A 73 -18.99 1.11 -2.41
CA LEU A 73 -18.23 0.63 -1.25
C LEU A 73 -17.15 1.65 -0.82
N ILE A 74 -16.44 2.25 -1.77
CA ILE A 74 -15.43 3.28 -1.49
C ILE A 74 -16.09 4.58 -1.07
N ASP A 75 -17.19 4.95 -1.72
CA ASP A 75 -17.94 6.16 -1.37
C ASP A 75 -18.55 6.03 0.04
N SER A 76 -19.04 4.84 0.39
CA SER A 76 -19.47 4.49 1.75
C SER A 76 -18.30 4.53 2.74
N PHE A 77 -17.13 4.02 2.36
CA PHE A 77 -15.92 4.09 3.20
C PHE A 77 -15.57 5.54 3.54
N LEU A 78 -15.55 6.44 2.54
CA LEU A 78 -15.28 7.87 2.74
C LEU A 78 -16.35 8.53 3.61
N LEU A 79 -17.62 8.27 3.32
CA LEU A 79 -18.76 8.80 4.07
C LEU A 79 -18.70 8.43 5.56
N HIS A 80 -18.31 7.19 5.89
CA HIS A 80 -18.19 6.78 7.29
C HIS A 80 -17.11 7.59 8.04
N HIS A 81 -15.98 7.88 7.41
CA HIS A 81 -14.94 8.70 8.03
C HIS A 81 -15.43 10.14 8.26
N ASP A 82 -16.16 10.71 7.29
CA ASP A 82 -16.76 12.04 7.44
C ASP A 82 -17.78 12.08 8.58
N ILE A 83 -18.65 11.06 8.70
CA ILE A 83 -19.61 10.95 9.80
C ILE A 83 -18.90 10.92 11.16
N ILE A 84 -17.77 10.21 11.29
CA ILE A 84 -17.01 10.16 12.54
C ILE A 84 -16.39 11.52 12.85
N ALA A 85 -15.80 12.18 11.86
CA ALA A 85 -15.22 13.52 12.02
C ALA A 85 -16.28 14.52 12.51
N VAL A 86 -17.47 14.52 11.90
CA VAL A 86 -18.61 15.37 12.31
C VAL A 86 -19.07 15.03 13.74
N ARG A 87 -19.17 13.74 14.09
CA ARG A 87 -19.53 13.32 15.45
C ARG A 87 -18.51 13.77 16.49
N LEU A 88 -17.22 13.66 16.17
CA LEU A 88 -16.14 14.14 17.02
C LEU A 88 -16.26 15.66 17.24
N TYR A 89 -16.46 16.42 16.16
CA TYR A 89 -16.67 17.86 16.21
C TYR A 89 -17.77 18.25 17.21
N TYR A 90 -18.98 17.68 17.05
CA TYR A 90 -20.10 18.03 17.93
C TYR A 90 -19.90 17.63 19.39
N ARG A 91 -19.13 16.57 19.65
CA ARG A 91 -18.76 16.20 21.03
C ARG A 91 -17.77 17.20 21.63
N LEU A 92 -16.74 17.58 20.88
CA LEU A 92 -15.77 18.59 21.32
C LEU A 92 -16.45 19.93 21.63
N GLN A 93 -17.45 20.34 20.87
CA GLN A 93 -18.17 21.59 21.14
C GLN A 93 -18.97 21.60 22.45
N ARG A 94 -19.24 20.43 23.04
CA ARG A 94 -19.95 20.31 24.32
C ARG A 94 -19.01 20.27 25.53
N CYS A 95 -17.70 20.29 25.31
CA CYS A 95 -16.69 20.23 26.36
C CYS A 95 -16.28 21.64 26.79
N SER A 96 -16.10 21.85 28.09
CA SER A 96 -15.49 23.06 28.67
C SER A 96 -14.05 23.23 28.21
N ASP A 97 -13.28 22.14 28.24
CA ASP A 97 -11.82 22.14 28.05
C ASP A 97 -11.42 21.76 26.61
N LYS A 98 -12.28 22.13 25.65
CA LYS A 98 -12.18 21.64 24.26
C LYS A 98 -10.85 21.95 23.58
N GLU A 99 -10.21 23.08 23.87
CA GLU A 99 -8.95 23.46 23.22
C GLU A 99 -7.78 22.58 23.72
N GLU A 100 -7.77 22.22 24.99
CA GLU A 100 -6.79 21.28 25.55
C GLU A 100 -6.99 19.88 24.95
N ILE A 101 -8.24 19.39 24.94
CA ILE A 101 -8.58 18.09 24.36
C ILE A 101 -8.20 18.02 22.87
N LYS A 102 -8.44 19.08 22.10
CA LYS A 102 -8.03 19.16 20.68
C LYS A 102 -6.52 19.03 20.51
N SER A 103 -5.73 19.72 21.35
CA SER A 103 -4.27 19.66 21.29
C SER A 103 -3.77 18.25 21.57
N HIS A 104 -4.26 17.61 22.64
CA HIS A 104 -3.90 16.25 22.99
C HIS A 104 -4.36 15.22 21.94
N LEU A 105 -5.52 15.41 21.32
CA LEU A 105 -5.98 14.55 20.22
C LEU A 105 -5.07 14.62 19.00
N LEU A 106 -4.58 15.82 18.63
CA LEU A 106 -3.65 15.98 17.51
C LEU A 106 -2.31 15.31 17.79
N GLU A 107 -1.79 15.48 19.01
CA GLU A 107 -0.56 14.83 19.46
C GLU A 107 -0.72 13.30 19.49
N ALA A 108 -1.80 12.79 20.08
CA ALA A 108 -2.05 11.35 20.11
C ALA A 108 -2.23 10.76 18.69
N ALA A 109 -2.75 11.53 17.74
CA ALA A 109 -2.97 11.09 16.38
C ALA A 109 -1.72 11.16 15.48
N SER A 110 -0.64 11.86 15.88
CA SER A 110 0.57 11.97 15.05
C SER A 110 1.27 10.63 14.87
N ASP A 111 1.12 9.74 15.85
CA ASP A 111 1.81 8.45 15.92
C ASP A 111 0.91 7.29 15.49
N ILE A 112 -0.27 7.59 14.92
CA ILE A 112 -1.31 6.61 14.60
C ILE A 112 -1.66 6.70 13.11
N GLY A 113 -2.13 5.58 12.52
CA GLY A 113 -2.31 5.41 11.08
C GLY A 113 -3.03 6.57 10.37
N GLY A 114 -2.68 6.80 9.09
CA GLY A 114 -3.02 8.04 8.39
C GLY A 114 -4.52 8.39 8.33
N PHE A 115 -5.40 7.39 8.28
CA PHE A 115 -6.86 7.61 8.32
C PHE A 115 -7.34 8.20 9.65
N THR A 116 -6.81 7.71 10.76
CA THR A 116 -7.15 8.19 12.11
C THR A 116 -6.75 9.64 12.28
N HIS A 117 -5.51 9.97 11.87
CA HIS A 117 -5.02 11.34 11.87
C HIS A 117 -5.92 12.27 11.03
N SER A 118 -6.29 11.83 9.83
CA SER A 118 -7.21 12.55 8.94
C SER A 118 -8.59 12.84 9.55
N VAL A 119 -9.20 11.83 10.16
CA VAL A 119 -10.52 11.95 10.83
C VAL A 119 -10.44 12.92 12.01
N ILE A 120 -9.42 12.78 12.87
CA ILE A 120 -9.26 13.62 14.05
C ILE A 120 -9.01 15.07 13.63
N SER A 121 -8.05 15.30 12.73
CA SER A 121 -7.75 16.63 12.20
C SER A 121 -8.99 17.31 11.59
N SER A 122 -9.81 16.55 10.86
CA SER A 122 -11.04 17.07 10.26
C SER A 122 -12.13 17.34 11.29
N GLY A 123 -12.31 16.45 12.28
CA GLY A 123 -13.28 16.63 13.36
C GLY A 123 -12.94 17.79 14.30
N ILE A 124 -11.66 18.13 14.44
CA ILE A 124 -11.22 19.32 15.19
C ILE A 124 -11.55 20.61 14.42
N ARG A 125 -11.34 20.60 13.10
CA ARG A 125 -11.46 21.77 12.22
C ARG A 125 -12.86 22.00 11.65
N CYS A 126 -13.78 21.05 11.83
CA CYS A 126 -15.09 21.04 11.14
C CYS A 126 -14.93 21.17 9.62
N ARG A 127 -14.09 20.33 9.01
CA ARG A 127 -14.03 20.27 7.55
C ARG A 127 -15.21 19.48 7.01
N ASP A 128 -15.92 20.08 6.07
CA ASP A 128 -16.99 19.42 5.33
C ASP A 128 -16.39 18.55 4.22
N GLY A 129 -16.60 17.24 4.34
CA GLY A 129 -16.35 16.25 3.30
C GLY A 129 -14.88 15.85 3.10
N ASN A 130 -14.69 14.62 2.63
CA ASN A 130 -13.40 14.06 2.19
C ASN A 130 -12.29 14.21 3.24
N CYS A 131 -12.58 13.89 4.50
CA CYS A 131 -11.58 13.98 5.57
C CYS A 131 -10.37 13.06 5.36
N VAL A 132 -10.55 11.98 4.59
CA VAL A 132 -9.54 10.96 4.29
C VAL A 132 -9.11 11.03 2.84
N ASP A 133 -7.80 10.94 2.61
CA ASP A 133 -7.20 10.85 1.27
C ASP A 133 -6.91 9.38 0.90
N THR A 134 -7.49 8.91 -0.21
CA THR A 134 -7.24 7.58 -0.79
C THR A 134 -6.40 7.64 -2.07
N SER A 135 -5.91 8.83 -2.44
CA SER A 135 -5.17 9.07 -3.67
C SER A 135 -3.86 8.27 -3.73
N PHE A 136 -3.25 7.97 -2.58
CA PHE A 136 -2.05 7.14 -2.47
C PHE A 136 -2.22 5.72 -3.00
N ILE A 137 -3.46 5.21 -3.11
CA ILE A 137 -3.77 3.91 -3.74
C ILE A 137 -4.31 4.13 -5.16
N ILE A 138 -5.26 5.06 -5.32
CA ILE A 138 -5.98 5.27 -6.59
C ILE A 138 -5.04 5.79 -7.69
N ASN A 139 -4.23 6.81 -7.39
CA ASN A 139 -3.37 7.45 -8.39
C ASN A 139 -2.31 6.50 -8.97
N PRO A 140 -1.52 5.75 -8.19
CA PRO A 140 -0.55 4.82 -8.77
C PRO A 140 -1.20 3.71 -9.60
N LEU A 141 -2.40 3.25 -9.23
CA LEU A 141 -3.17 2.30 -10.04
C LEU A 141 -3.68 2.94 -11.34
N ALA A 142 -4.21 4.16 -11.28
CA ALA A 142 -4.69 4.88 -12.45
C ALA A 142 -3.54 5.09 -13.45
N ARG A 143 -2.36 5.51 -12.98
CA ARG A 143 -1.16 5.66 -13.82
C ARG A 143 -0.70 4.35 -14.47
N LEU A 144 -0.87 3.22 -13.77
CA LEU A 144 -0.55 1.90 -14.31
C LEU A 144 -1.49 1.54 -15.46
N PHE A 145 -2.80 1.74 -15.29
CA PHE A 145 -3.82 1.33 -16.27
C PHE A 145 -4.03 2.33 -17.41
N ASP A 146 -3.61 3.58 -17.25
CA ASP A 146 -3.60 4.59 -18.32
C ASP A 146 -2.68 4.18 -19.48
N ARG A 147 -1.65 3.37 -19.21
CA ARG A 147 -0.70 2.88 -20.21
C ARG A 147 -1.03 1.45 -20.63
N PRO A 148 -0.63 1.02 -21.85
CA PRO A 148 -0.67 -0.39 -22.19
C PRO A 148 0.16 -1.20 -21.19
N VAL A 149 -0.51 -2.08 -20.46
CA VAL A 149 0.16 -3.02 -19.56
C VAL A 149 0.85 -4.08 -20.43
N ILE A 150 2.18 -4.12 -20.36
CA ILE A 150 2.98 -5.11 -21.06
C ILE A 150 2.87 -6.43 -20.28
N GLY A 151 2.84 -7.59 -20.94
CA GLY A 151 2.83 -8.89 -20.26
C GLY A 151 1.44 -9.39 -19.82
N SER A 152 1.43 -10.38 -18.93
CA SER A 152 0.21 -11.04 -18.46
C SER A 152 -0.52 -10.18 -17.44
N LEU A 153 -1.58 -9.50 -17.87
CA LEU A 153 -2.40 -8.66 -16.98
C LEU A 153 -2.97 -9.46 -15.79
N ARG A 154 -3.30 -10.74 -15.99
CA ARG A 154 -3.74 -11.63 -14.91
C ARG A 154 -2.72 -11.71 -13.79
N ASP A 155 -1.46 -11.92 -14.14
CA ASP A 155 -0.40 -12.14 -13.17
C ASP A 155 -0.04 -10.82 -12.49
N ILE A 156 -0.06 -9.71 -13.25
CA ILE A 156 0.16 -8.36 -12.73
C ILE A 156 -0.88 -8.00 -11.67
N ILE A 157 -2.16 -8.19 -11.97
CA ILE A 157 -3.24 -7.93 -11.00
C ILE A 157 -3.10 -8.85 -9.79
N GLY A 158 -2.75 -10.13 -10.00
CA GLY A 158 -2.48 -11.06 -8.90
C GLY A 158 -1.34 -10.60 -7.99
N ILE A 159 -0.24 -10.12 -8.56
CA ILE A 159 0.92 -9.62 -7.81
C ILE A 159 0.53 -8.39 -7.01
N LEU A 160 -0.21 -7.46 -7.62
CA LEU A 160 -0.67 -6.25 -6.94
C LEU A 160 -1.69 -6.56 -5.84
N ASP A 161 -2.56 -7.55 -6.01
CA ASP A 161 -3.47 -7.98 -4.95
C ASP A 161 -2.70 -8.57 -3.76
N VAL A 162 -1.76 -9.49 -4.00
CA VAL A 162 -0.88 -10.03 -2.94
C VAL A 162 -0.15 -8.91 -2.20
N ARG A 163 0.42 -7.97 -2.96
CA ARG A 163 1.10 -6.80 -2.40
C ARG A 163 0.15 -5.94 -1.57
N TYR A 164 -1.04 -5.66 -2.07
CA TYR A 164 -2.07 -4.93 -1.34
C TYR A 164 -2.41 -5.63 -0.02
N GLN A 165 -2.69 -6.94 -0.02
CA GLN A 165 -2.98 -7.69 1.20
C GLN A 165 -1.83 -7.57 2.22
N ARG A 166 -0.59 -7.69 1.76
CA ARG A 166 0.60 -7.62 2.61
C ARG A 166 0.84 -6.23 3.18
N THR A 167 0.78 -5.20 2.36
CA THR A 167 1.03 -3.81 2.76
C THR A 167 -0.08 -3.26 3.65
N TYR A 168 -1.34 -3.65 3.38
CA TYR A 168 -2.49 -2.92 3.88
C TYR A 168 -3.48 -3.74 4.69
N HIS A 169 -3.42 -5.07 4.69
CA HIS A 169 -4.30 -5.90 5.55
C HIS A 169 -3.51 -6.68 6.61
N GLN A 170 -2.25 -7.00 6.34
CA GLN A 170 -1.37 -7.70 7.29
C GLN A 170 -0.60 -6.73 8.20
N GLN A 171 -0.49 -5.45 7.82
CA GLN A 171 0.17 -4.40 8.59
C GLN A 171 -0.83 -3.31 8.94
N ARG A 172 -0.98 -3.02 10.23
CA ARG A 172 -1.92 -2.02 10.75
C ARG A 172 -1.43 -0.58 10.56
N ASP A 173 -0.12 -0.39 10.45
CA ASP A 173 0.50 0.92 10.31
C ASP A 173 0.45 1.37 8.84
N ILE A 174 -0.69 1.96 8.46
CA ILE A 174 -0.86 2.53 7.12
C ILE A 174 -0.20 3.91 7.07
N ASN A 175 0.93 3.97 6.39
CA ASN A 175 1.54 5.23 6.02
C ASN A 175 0.91 5.78 4.72
N THR A 176 -0.11 6.63 4.86
CA THR A 176 -0.80 7.27 3.73
C THR A 176 0.06 8.28 2.97
N ALA A 177 1.26 8.62 3.47
CA ALA A 177 2.22 9.46 2.75
C ALA A 177 3.03 8.67 1.72
N VAL A 178 2.98 7.33 1.75
CA VAL A 178 3.68 6.47 0.81
C VAL A 178 2.66 5.91 -0.18
N GLU A 179 2.90 6.14 -1.48
CA GLU A 179 2.05 5.61 -2.53
C GLU A 179 2.12 4.07 -2.59
N PHE A 180 1.01 3.44 -2.98
CA PHE A 180 0.97 2.02 -3.28
C PHE A 180 1.92 1.70 -4.44
N ARG A 181 2.89 0.81 -4.18
CA ARG A 181 3.88 0.40 -5.17
C ARG A 181 3.22 -0.41 -6.28
N THR A 182 3.16 0.13 -7.48
CA THR A 182 2.69 -0.57 -8.70
C THR A 182 3.83 -1.08 -9.59
N ASP A 183 5.09 -0.94 -9.16
CA ASP A 183 6.22 -1.44 -9.93
C ASP A 183 6.16 -2.97 -10.08
N ILE A 184 6.31 -3.42 -11.31
CA ILE A 184 6.27 -4.82 -11.76
C ILE A 184 7.48 -5.13 -12.65
N SER A 185 8.48 -4.25 -12.64
CA SER A 185 9.68 -4.37 -13.46
C SER A 185 10.45 -5.67 -13.19
N PHE A 186 10.47 -6.14 -11.94
CA PHE A 186 11.09 -7.43 -11.59
C PHE A 186 10.41 -8.60 -12.29
N PHE A 187 9.09 -8.71 -12.15
CA PHE A 187 8.29 -9.75 -12.77
C PHE A 187 8.44 -9.72 -14.30
N HIS A 188 8.47 -8.53 -14.90
CA HIS A 188 8.73 -8.38 -16.32
C HIS A 188 10.11 -8.86 -16.71
N ALA A 189 11.16 -8.46 -15.99
CA ALA A 189 12.51 -8.89 -16.30
C ALA A 189 12.67 -10.41 -16.18
N LEU A 190 12.02 -11.02 -15.20
CA LEU A 190 12.01 -12.46 -14.97
C LEU A 190 11.29 -13.23 -16.08
N THR A 191 10.19 -12.68 -16.60
CA THR A 191 9.33 -13.36 -17.60
C THR A 191 9.60 -12.92 -19.05
N ALA A 192 10.47 -11.93 -19.25
CA ALA A 192 10.84 -11.45 -20.57
C ALA A 192 11.69 -12.50 -21.29
N SER A 193 11.23 -12.95 -22.46
CA SER A 193 11.98 -13.89 -23.32
C SER A 193 13.27 -13.28 -23.91
N THR A 194 13.48 -11.97 -23.77
CA THR A 194 14.59 -11.22 -24.37
C THR A 194 15.75 -10.96 -23.41
N VAL A 195 15.58 -11.21 -22.12
CA VAL A 195 16.63 -10.99 -21.10
C VAL A 195 17.05 -12.34 -20.55
N SER A 196 18.34 -12.68 -20.63
CA SER A 196 18.82 -13.91 -19.99
C SER A 196 18.81 -13.75 -18.46
N LEU A 197 18.59 -14.84 -17.72
CA LEU A 197 18.66 -14.82 -16.25
C LEU A 197 20.03 -14.35 -15.75
N ALA A 198 21.09 -14.67 -16.49
CA ALA A 198 22.44 -14.22 -16.19
C ALA A 198 22.60 -12.70 -16.31
N ASP A 199 22.01 -12.09 -17.35
CA ASP A 199 22.04 -10.63 -17.52
C ASP A 199 21.21 -9.91 -16.45
N LEU A 200 20.08 -10.49 -16.05
CA LEU A 200 19.25 -9.98 -14.97
C LEU A 200 19.98 -10.04 -13.62
N ALA A 201 20.64 -11.16 -13.33
CA ALA A 201 21.49 -11.31 -12.15
C ALA A 201 22.64 -10.30 -12.16
N ASP A 202 23.31 -10.10 -13.30
CA ASP A 202 24.42 -9.13 -13.44
C ASP A 202 23.97 -7.70 -13.28
N SER A 203 22.80 -7.36 -13.80
CA SER A 203 22.19 -6.05 -13.63
C SER A 203 21.86 -5.79 -12.16
N THR A 204 21.27 -6.78 -11.48
CA THR A 204 20.91 -6.69 -10.06
C THR A 204 22.15 -6.56 -9.18
N ALA A 205 23.12 -7.47 -9.33
CA ALA A 205 24.36 -7.46 -8.55
C ALA A 205 25.16 -6.15 -8.73
N ARG A 206 25.18 -5.58 -9.94
CA ARG A 206 25.83 -4.29 -10.19
C ARG A 206 25.10 -3.12 -9.54
N LYS A 207 23.76 -3.14 -9.48
CA LYS A 207 22.98 -2.11 -8.77
C LYS A 207 23.25 -2.19 -7.27
N ASP A 208 23.20 -3.39 -6.71
CA ASP A 208 23.46 -3.63 -5.28
C ASP A 208 24.88 -3.21 -4.90
N LEU A 209 25.88 -3.55 -5.71
CA LEU A 209 27.27 -3.14 -5.52
C LEU A 209 27.40 -1.60 -5.51
N ARG A 210 26.78 -0.91 -6.48
CA ARG A 210 26.85 0.56 -6.53
C ARG A 210 26.21 1.18 -5.29
N SER A 211 25.02 0.72 -4.89
CA SER A 211 24.35 1.22 -3.68
C SER A 211 25.19 0.98 -2.42
N PHE A 212 25.85 -0.17 -2.33
CA PHE A 212 26.75 -0.49 -1.22
C PHE A 212 28.04 0.36 -1.23
N GLN A 213 28.65 0.55 -2.40
CA GLN A 213 29.81 1.43 -2.58
C GLN A 213 29.48 2.87 -2.23
N ASP A 214 28.32 3.38 -2.65
CA ASP A 214 27.87 4.73 -2.31
C ASP A 214 27.70 4.92 -0.80
N TYR A 215 27.26 3.87 -0.08
CA TYR A 215 27.21 3.89 1.37
C TYR A 215 28.62 3.96 1.99
N ILE A 216 29.54 3.07 1.58
CA ILE A 216 30.90 3.01 2.13
C ILE A 216 31.67 4.30 1.84
N LEU A 217 31.64 4.78 0.60
CA LEU A 217 32.49 5.88 0.15
C LEU A 217 32.01 7.24 0.64
N PHE A 218 30.71 7.40 0.89
CA PHE A 218 30.14 8.71 1.23
C PHE A 218 29.53 8.75 2.64
N GLU A 219 29.61 7.67 3.42
CA GLU A 219 28.98 7.51 4.75
C GLU A 219 27.51 7.96 4.78
N LYS A 220 26.82 7.88 3.64
CA LYS A 220 25.45 8.33 3.51
C LYS A 220 24.55 7.32 4.18
N LYS A 221 24.20 7.56 5.45
CA LYS A 221 23.23 6.75 6.21
C LYS A 221 21.91 6.56 5.43
N SER A 222 21.50 7.56 4.66
CA SER A 222 20.36 7.49 3.75
C SER A 222 20.55 6.47 2.62
N SER A 223 21.76 6.30 2.09
CA SER A 223 22.09 5.30 1.07
C SER A 223 22.00 3.87 1.60
N LEU A 224 22.41 3.63 2.85
CA LEU A 224 22.22 2.32 3.50
C LEU A 224 20.73 2.00 3.71
N GLN A 225 19.95 2.98 4.17
CA GLN A 225 18.50 2.82 4.32
C GLN A 225 17.83 2.52 2.98
N GLN A 226 18.18 3.24 1.92
CA GLN A 226 17.68 2.99 0.57
C GLN A 226 18.08 1.61 0.04
N PHE A 227 19.31 1.17 0.30
CA PHE A 227 19.76 -0.18 -0.05
C PHE A 227 18.93 -1.25 0.68
N ASN A 228 18.76 -1.11 1.99
CA ASN A 228 17.96 -2.05 2.79
C ASN A 228 16.49 -2.10 2.32
N LEU A 229 15.90 -0.95 2.02
CA LEU A 229 14.54 -0.89 1.47
C LEU A 229 14.46 -1.58 0.11
N SER A 230 15.38 -1.28 -0.81
CA SER A 230 15.43 -1.91 -2.13
C SER A 230 15.63 -3.43 -2.05
N TRP A 231 16.41 -3.91 -1.08
CA TRP A 231 16.63 -5.34 -0.86
C TRP A 231 15.37 -6.02 -0.33
N ASN A 232 14.73 -5.44 0.68
CA ASN A 232 13.47 -5.95 1.22
C ASN A 232 12.37 -5.97 0.15
N ASP A 233 12.26 -4.89 -0.62
CA ASP A 233 11.34 -4.77 -1.74
C ASP A 233 11.52 -5.93 -2.73
N ARG A 234 12.76 -6.26 -3.08
CA ARG A 234 13.07 -7.39 -3.97
C ARG A 234 12.68 -8.73 -3.37
N CYS A 235 12.98 -8.96 -2.09
CA CYS A 235 12.57 -10.19 -1.39
C CYS A 235 11.05 -10.37 -1.43
N GLU A 236 10.31 -9.28 -1.24
CA GLU A 236 8.85 -9.28 -1.32
C GLU A 236 8.35 -9.56 -2.73
N GLU A 237 8.95 -8.93 -3.75
CA GLU A 237 8.62 -9.19 -5.16
C GLU A 237 8.81 -10.66 -5.55
N VAL A 238 9.87 -11.31 -5.05
CA VAL A 238 10.09 -12.75 -5.25
C VAL A 238 8.93 -13.56 -4.66
N MET A 239 8.53 -13.24 -3.43
CA MET A 239 7.42 -13.93 -2.76
C MET A 239 6.07 -13.68 -3.46
N GLU A 240 5.81 -12.44 -3.87
CA GLU A 240 4.63 -12.06 -4.64
C GLU A 240 4.56 -12.83 -5.97
N CYS A 241 5.67 -12.94 -6.70
CA CYS A 241 5.75 -13.71 -7.94
C CYS A 241 5.48 -15.20 -7.70
N LEU A 242 6.04 -15.81 -6.66
CA LEU A 242 5.85 -17.23 -6.33
C LEU A 242 4.41 -17.56 -5.92
N GLN A 243 3.74 -16.66 -5.21
CA GLN A 243 2.34 -16.87 -4.83
C GLN A 243 1.41 -16.87 -6.04
N VAL A 244 1.68 -16.02 -7.03
CA VAL A 244 0.86 -15.90 -8.24
C VAL A 244 1.22 -16.95 -9.29
N ARG A 245 2.51 -17.26 -9.42
CA ARG A 245 3.07 -18.21 -10.39
C ARG A 245 4.09 -19.14 -9.73
N PRO A 246 3.64 -20.20 -9.04
CA PRO A 246 4.52 -21.16 -8.38
C PRO A 246 5.53 -21.82 -9.33
N GLU A 247 5.22 -21.90 -10.63
CA GLU A 247 6.12 -22.44 -11.65
C GLU A 247 7.42 -21.64 -11.84
N LEU A 248 7.48 -20.40 -11.35
CA LEU A 248 8.69 -19.58 -11.42
C LEU A 248 9.76 -20.00 -10.38
N HIS A 249 9.45 -20.95 -9.49
CA HIS A 249 10.35 -21.38 -8.42
C HIS A 249 11.76 -21.75 -8.91
N THR A 250 11.87 -22.66 -9.89
CA THR A 250 13.17 -23.11 -10.39
C THR A 250 13.99 -21.94 -10.98
N MET A 251 13.32 -21.06 -11.73
CA MET A 251 13.92 -19.89 -12.33
C MET A 251 14.44 -18.89 -11.29
N LEU A 252 13.69 -18.69 -10.20
CA LEU A 252 14.07 -17.82 -9.09
C LEU A 252 15.22 -18.39 -8.27
N VAL A 253 15.27 -19.72 -8.08
CA VAL A 253 16.42 -20.40 -7.46
C VAL A 253 17.67 -20.23 -8.31
N GLU A 254 17.56 -20.42 -9.64
CA GLU A 254 18.67 -20.20 -10.56
C GLU A 254 19.14 -18.75 -10.54
N PHE A 255 18.22 -17.79 -10.60
CA PHE A 255 18.52 -16.36 -10.47
C PHE A 255 19.27 -16.05 -9.17
N ALA A 256 18.85 -16.62 -8.04
CA ALA A 256 19.53 -16.44 -6.76
C ALA A 256 20.95 -17.03 -6.78
N LEU A 257 21.13 -18.24 -7.31
CA LEU A 257 22.44 -18.89 -7.43
C LEU A 257 23.39 -18.07 -8.30
N VAL A 258 22.95 -17.62 -9.47
CA VAL A 258 23.77 -16.78 -10.36
C VAL A 258 24.11 -15.44 -9.70
N SER A 259 23.15 -14.83 -8.99
CA SER A 259 23.38 -13.57 -8.28
C SER A 259 24.38 -13.73 -7.13
N CYS A 260 24.35 -14.85 -6.40
CA CYS A 260 25.30 -15.15 -5.33
C CYS A 260 26.71 -15.44 -5.84
N LEU A 261 26.84 -16.18 -6.95
CA LEU A 261 28.12 -16.48 -7.59
C LEU A 261 28.80 -15.23 -8.16
N LYS A 262 28.01 -14.19 -8.45
CA LYS A 262 28.51 -12.91 -8.97
C LYS A 262 28.42 -11.79 -7.94
N SER A 263 28.10 -12.12 -6.68
CA SER A 263 27.94 -11.16 -5.61
C SER A 263 29.30 -10.52 -5.28
N PRO A 264 29.34 -9.19 -5.07
CA PRO A 264 30.53 -8.49 -4.64
C PRO A 264 31.08 -8.92 -3.28
N LEU A 265 30.36 -9.72 -2.48
CA LEU A 265 30.91 -10.31 -1.25
C LEU A 265 32.10 -11.24 -1.54
N GLN A 266 32.19 -11.84 -2.73
CA GLN A 266 33.40 -12.56 -3.16
C GLN A 266 34.52 -11.62 -3.64
N LEU A 267 34.19 -10.40 -4.06
CA LEU A 267 35.18 -9.37 -4.44
C LEU A 267 35.78 -8.67 -3.21
N VAL A 268 35.01 -8.50 -2.13
CA VAL A 268 35.53 -7.95 -0.85
C VAL A 268 36.43 -8.96 -0.13
N ALA A 269 36.18 -10.27 -0.28
CA ALA A 269 37.05 -11.33 0.24
C ALA A 269 38.39 -11.47 -0.52
N ASN A 270 38.58 -10.74 -1.62
CA ASN A 270 39.79 -10.73 -2.43
C ASN A 270 40.49 -9.35 -2.46
N ILE A 271 40.17 -8.47 -1.51
CA ILE A 271 40.97 -7.28 -1.24
C ILE A 271 42.09 -7.72 -0.26
N PRO A 272 43.37 -7.71 -0.65
CA PRO A 272 44.48 -8.05 0.25
C PRO A 272 44.63 -7.07 1.41
#